data_AF-A0AAV2G6D6-F1
#
_entry.id   AF-A0AAV2G6D6-F1
#
_cell.length_a   1.000
_cell.length_b   1.000
_cell.length_c   1.000
_cell.angle_alpha   90.00
_cell.angle_beta   90.00
_cell.angle_gamma   90.00
#
_symmetry.space_group_name_H-M   'P 1'
#
loop_
_entity.id
_entity.type
_entity.pdbx_description
1 polymer ?
#
loop_
_entity_poly.entity_id
_entity_poly.type
_entity_poly.pdbx_seq_one_letter_code
_entity_poly.pdbx_strand_id
1 'polypeptide(L)'
;MSELKLLQCRRKICDGNYKVVVRVLSSSGVAPLVALQYKHPVASSPSLPTLPVDHLVSSSLLFLDMIRSFSRGTSCERDGFRAQHLMDYLGGSAVAISDELIASITRVVNIFLEGRCPHPLGVYISSAMLTPLVKQGRGIRPISVGTV
;
A
#
# COMPACT_ATOMS: atom_id res chain seq x y z
N MET A 1 -24.78 1.58 13.49
CA MET A 1 -23.40 1.44 12.94
C MET A 1 -23.52 1.27 11.44
N SER A 2 -22.80 2.03 10.61
CA SER A 2 -22.97 1.93 9.14
C SER A 2 -22.43 0.61 8.58
N GLU A 3 -23.02 0.12 7.49
CA GLU A 3 -22.62 -1.13 6.83
C GLU A 3 -21.14 -1.11 6.39
N LEU A 4 -20.69 0.00 5.81
CA LEU A 4 -19.29 0.20 5.42
C LEU A 4 -18.30 0.05 6.60
N LYS A 5 -18.73 0.48 7.79
CA LYS A 5 -17.93 0.39 9.02
C LYS A 5 -17.83 -1.07 9.49
N LEU A 6 -18.92 -1.83 9.41
CA LEU A 6 -18.91 -3.27 9.70
C LEU A 6 -18.04 -4.05 8.69
N LEU A 7 -18.12 -3.72 7.40
CA LEU A 7 -17.25 -4.32 6.37
C LEU A 7 -15.77 -4.02 6.62
N GLN A 8 -15.43 -2.81 7.07
CA GLN A 8 -14.06 -2.48 7.45
C GLN A 8 -13.61 -3.25 8.71
N CYS A 9 -14.47 -3.37 9.72
CA CYS A 9 -14.19 -4.18 10.91
C CYS A 9 -13.93 -5.64 10.54
N ARG A 10 -14.78 -6.25 9.70
CA ARG A 10 -14.61 -7.64 9.24
C ARG A 10 -13.26 -7.85 8.57
N ARG A 11 -12.87 -6.97 7.64
CA ARG A 11 -11.54 -7.03 7.00
C ARG A 11 -10.41 -6.96 8.03
N LYS A 12 -10.49 -6.02 8.98
CA LYS A 12 -9.46 -5.88 10.02
C LYS A 12 -9.42 -7.04 11.01
N ILE A 13 -10.53 -7.75 11.23
CA ILE A 13 -10.56 -9.00 11.99
C ILE A 13 -9.84 -10.11 11.22
N CYS A 14 -10.13 -10.28 9.91
CA CYS A 14 -9.41 -11.24 9.06
C CYS A 14 -7.90 -10.98 9.05
N ASP A 15 -7.50 -9.71 9.15
CA ASP A 15 -6.09 -9.31 9.23
C ASP A 15 -5.47 -9.46 10.64
N GLY A 16 -6.22 -9.92 11.66
CA GLY A 16 -5.75 -10.00 13.05
C GLY A 16 -5.53 -8.64 13.74
N ASN A 17 -6.02 -7.54 13.15
CA ASN A 17 -5.77 -6.17 13.59
C ASN A 17 -6.83 -5.67 14.60
N TYR A 18 -6.99 -6.38 15.73
CA TYR A 18 -8.04 -6.08 16.73
C TYR A 18 -7.97 -4.67 17.32
N LYS A 19 -6.77 -4.12 17.53
CA LYS A 19 -6.59 -2.73 17.97
C LYS A 19 -7.20 -1.72 16.99
N VAL A 20 -7.07 -1.98 15.69
CA VAL A 20 -7.66 -1.14 14.64
C VAL A 20 -9.17 -1.33 14.61
N VAL A 21 -9.68 -2.55 14.82
CA VAL A 21 -11.13 -2.82 14.90
C VAL A 21 -11.77 -1.96 15.98
N VAL A 22 -11.21 -1.92 17.19
CA VAL A 22 -11.72 -1.07 18.29
C VAL A 22 -11.71 0.40 17.88
N ARG A 23 -10.62 0.88 17.29
CA ARG A 23 -10.54 2.27 16.80
C ARG A 23 -11.58 2.58 15.71
N VAL A 24 -11.79 1.65 14.78
CA VAL A 24 -12.80 1.78 13.73
C VAL A 24 -14.17 1.85 14.39
N LEU A 25 -14.52 0.94 15.32
CA LEU A 25 -15.79 0.93 16.04
C LEU A 25 -16.07 2.27 16.75
N SER A 26 -15.05 2.91 17.33
CA SER A 26 -15.19 4.21 18.00
C SER A 26 -15.08 5.44 17.08
N SER A 27 -14.79 5.25 15.78
CA SER A 27 -14.60 6.37 14.84
C SER A 27 -15.91 6.94 14.27
N SER A 28 -15.83 8.12 13.64
CA SER A 28 -16.93 8.70 12.85
C SER A 28 -17.29 7.89 11.59
N GLY A 29 -16.50 6.88 11.24
CA GLY A 29 -16.80 5.91 10.18
C GLY A 29 -16.16 6.22 8.83
N VAL A 30 -16.58 5.45 7.82
CA VAL A 30 -16.13 5.54 6.43
C VAL A 30 -17.28 6.04 5.57
N ALA A 31 -17.01 7.01 4.70
CA ALA A 31 -17.97 7.51 3.73
C ALA A 31 -18.02 6.59 2.47
N PRO A 32 -19.04 6.69 1.62
CA PRO A 32 -19.00 6.07 0.30
C PRO A 32 -17.92 6.69 -0.59
N LEU A 33 -17.32 5.93 -1.51
CA LEU A 33 -16.31 6.45 -2.46
C LEU A 33 -16.85 7.59 -3.33
N VAL A 34 -18.14 7.56 -3.69
CA VAL A 34 -18.81 8.64 -4.43
C VAL A 34 -18.71 9.99 -3.70
N ALA A 35 -18.60 9.99 -2.37
CA ALA A 35 -18.43 11.22 -1.60
C ALA A 35 -17.07 11.90 -1.82
N LEU A 36 -16.07 11.18 -2.35
CA LEU A 36 -14.80 11.77 -2.80
C LEU A 36 -14.94 12.46 -4.15
N GLN A 37 -15.72 11.89 -5.08
CA GLN A 37 -15.91 12.47 -6.42
C GLN A 37 -16.51 13.88 -6.34
N TYR A 38 -17.45 14.11 -5.42
CA TYR A 38 -18.00 15.46 -5.19
C TYR A 38 -16.95 16.50 -4.75
N LYS A 39 -15.82 16.07 -4.18
CA LYS A 39 -14.74 16.96 -3.73
C LYS A 39 -13.58 17.07 -4.70
N HIS A 40 -13.50 16.17 -5.68
CA HIS A 40 -12.40 16.07 -6.61
C HIS A 40 -12.95 16.18 -8.03
N PRO A 41 -12.90 17.37 -8.66
CA PRO A 41 -13.21 17.49 -10.08
C PRO A 41 -12.27 16.56 -10.88
N VAL A 42 -12.78 16.01 -11.98
CA VAL A 42 -11.98 15.18 -12.87
C VAL A 42 -10.88 16.05 -13.45
N ALA A 43 -9.63 15.74 -13.10
CA ALA A 43 -8.46 16.40 -13.65
C ALA A 43 -7.94 15.64 -14.87
N SER A 44 -7.37 16.37 -15.83
CA SER A 44 -6.60 15.79 -16.92
C SER A 44 -5.44 14.96 -16.36
N SER A 45 -5.08 13.86 -17.03
CA SER A 45 -3.87 13.11 -16.67
C SER A 45 -2.66 14.05 -16.65
N PRO A 46 -1.81 14.01 -15.61
CA PRO A 46 -0.62 14.84 -15.57
C PRO A 46 0.31 14.47 -16.73
N SER A 47 0.94 15.46 -17.35
CA SER A 47 2.01 15.23 -18.33
C SER A 47 3.21 14.63 -17.61
N LEU A 48 3.68 13.47 -18.05
CA LEU A 48 4.90 12.88 -17.51
C LEU A 48 6.12 13.71 -17.96
N PRO A 49 6.97 14.20 -17.05
CA PRO A 49 8.21 14.85 -17.44
C PRO A 49 9.14 13.83 -18.09
N THR A 50 9.77 14.21 -19.21
CA THR A 50 10.87 13.44 -19.79
C THR A 50 12.09 13.64 -18.90
N LEU A 51 12.33 12.67 -18.00
CA LEU A 51 13.54 12.66 -17.18
C LEU A 51 14.66 11.94 -17.94
N PRO A 52 15.92 12.43 -17.90
CA PRO A 52 17.04 11.64 -18.37
C PRO A 52 17.07 10.33 -17.57
N VAL A 53 17.02 9.21 -18.28
CA VAL A 53 17.06 7.88 -17.67
C VAL A 53 18.52 7.58 -17.33
N ASP A 54 19.01 8.17 -16.25
CA ASP A 54 20.20 7.61 -15.60
C ASP A 54 19.84 6.20 -15.14
N HIS A 55 20.69 5.21 -15.42
CA HIS A 55 20.45 3.83 -15.02
C HIS A 55 20.49 3.73 -13.48
N LEU A 56 19.35 3.93 -12.84
CA LEU A 56 19.21 3.80 -11.40
C LEU A 56 19.23 2.31 -11.06
N VAL A 57 20.34 1.85 -10.50
CA VAL A 57 20.50 0.46 -10.03
C VAL A 57 20.43 0.45 -8.52
N SER A 58 19.53 -0.35 -7.97
CA SER A 58 19.44 -0.60 -6.54
C SER A 58 20.08 -1.94 -6.16
N SER A 59 20.49 -2.05 -4.90
CA SER A 59 21.17 -3.22 -4.34
C SER A 59 20.32 -3.91 -3.28
N SER A 60 20.57 -5.20 -3.05
CA SER A 60 19.86 -6.02 -2.07
C SER A 60 19.97 -5.50 -0.64
N LEU A 61 21.10 -4.89 -0.27
CA LEU A 61 21.29 -4.30 1.06
C LEU A 61 20.35 -3.11 1.29
N LEU A 62 20.21 -2.22 0.29
CA LEU A 62 19.29 -1.09 0.37
C LEU A 62 17.84 -1.55 0.51
N PHE A 63 17.44 -2.61 -0.21
CA PHE A 63 16.08 -3.15 -0.09
C PHE A 63 15.79 -3.76 1.27
N LEU A 64 16.77 -4.47 1.85
CA LEU A 64 16.61 -5.04 3.18
C LEU A 64 16.36 -3.94 4.22
N ASP A 65 17.12 -2.85 4.16
CA ASP A 65 16.95 -1.70 5.05
C ASP A 65 15.62 -0.98 4.80
N MET A 66 15.20 -0.81 3.54
CA MET A 66 13.90 -0.24 3.21
C MET A 66 12.74 -1.10 3.74
N ILE A 67 12.79 -2.41 3.58
CA ILE A 67 11.75 -3.32 4.10
C ILE A 67 11.69 -3.23 5.64
N ARG A 68 12.84 -3.16 6.31
CA ARG A 68 12.91 -3.00 7.77
C ARG A 68 12.48 -1.62 8.26
N SER A 69 12.50 -0.60 7.40
CA SER A 69 12.07 0.76 7.75
C SER A 69 10.55 0.90 7.91
N PHE A 70 9.76 -0.06 7.41
CA PHE A 70 8.31 -0.03 7.57
C PHE A 70 7.89 -0.12 9.03
N SER A 71 7.10 0.85 9.47
CA SER A 71 6.52 0.82 10.80
C SER A 71 5.57 -0.37 10.98
N ARG A 72 5.55 -0.94 12.18
CA ARG A 72 4.61 -2.01 12.53
C ARG A 72 3.17 -1.53 12.37
N GLY A 73 2.34 -2.34 11.72
CA GLY A 73 0.94 -2.01 11.46
C GLY A 73 0.72 -1.14 10.22
N THR A 74 1.72 -1.00 9.35
CA THR A 74 1.55 -0.46 7.99
C THR A 74 0.37 -1.17 7.29
N SER A 75 -0.51 -0.36 6.67
CA SER A 75 -1.68 -0.90 5.98
C SER A 75 -1.27 -1.54 4.65
N CYS A 76 -1.99 -2.58 4.24
CA CYS A 76 -1.91 -3.15 2.89
C CYS A 76 -2.85 -2.43 1.93
N GLU A 77 -2.66 -2.66 0.64
CA GLU A 77 -3.64 -2.39 -0.41
C GLU A 77 -4.77 -3.45 -0.39
N ARG A 78 -5.38 -3.72 -1.54
CA ARG A 78 -6.52 -4.60 -1.75
C ARG A 78 -6.11 -6.08 -1.71
N ASP A 79 -4.86 -6.37 -2.05
CA ASP A 79 -4.29 -7.72 -2.10
C ASP A 79 -4.08 -8.34 -0.71
N GLY A 80 -4.08 -7.51 0.35
CA GLY A 80 -3.81 -7.97 1.71
C GLY A 80 -2.32 -8.12 2.03
N PHE A 81 -1.42 -7.84 1.09
CA PHE A 81 0.02 -8.00 1.28
C PHE A 81 0.58 -6.86 2.16
N ARG A 82 1.33 -7.21 3.21
CA ARG A 82 1.84 -6.27 4.21
C ARG A 82 3.34 -6.35 4.29
N ALA A 83 3.97 -5.22 4.62
CA ALA A 83 5.38 -5.18 5.00
C ALA A 83 5.70 -6.16 6.13
N GLN A 84 4.75 -6.41 7.03
CA GLN A 84 4.91 -7.41 8.09
C GLN A 84 5.13 -8.83 7.54
N HIS A 85 4.48 -9.22 6.44
CA HIS A 85 4.71 -10.53 5.84
C HIS A 85 6.15 -10.68 5.33
N LEU A 86 6.69 -9.62 4.74
CA LEU A 86 8.10 -9.57 4.34
C LEU A 86 9.02 -9.62 5.56
N MET A 87 8.76 -8.81 6.60
CA MET A 87 9.58 -8.80 7.81
C MET A 87 9.57 -10.15 8.55
N ASP A 88 8.41 -10.81 8.64
CA ASP A 88 8.26 -12.11 9.30
C ASP A 88 9.00 -13.20 8.51
N TYR A 89 8.92 -13.16 7.18
CA TYR A 89 9.64 -14.09 6.32
C TYR A 89 11.17 -13.90 6.41
N LEU A 90 11.64 -12.65 6.34
CA LEU A 90 13.06 -12.31 6.41
C LEU A 90 13.66 -12.46 7.81
N GLY A 91 12.83 -12.46 8.85
CA GLY A 91 13.25 -12.69 10.24
C GLY A 91 13.36 -14.18 10.62
N GLY A 92 13.02 -15.10 9.72
CA GLY A 92 13.07 -16.54 9.96
C GLY A 92 14.49 -17.13 9.98
N SER A 93 14.61 -18.36 10.50
CA SER A 93 15.90 -19.10 10.59
C SER A 93 16.44 -19.57 9.22
N ALA A 94 15.62 -19.50 8.16
CA ALA A 94 15.96 -20.00 6.82
C ALA A 94 16.66 -18.94 5.96
N VAL A 95 17.94 -18.69 6.25
CA VAL A 95 18.76 -17.62 5.62
C VAL A 95 18.83 -17.72 4.09
N ALA A 96 19.00 -18.92 3.53
CA ALA A 96 19.11 -19.11 2.07
C ALA A 96 17.83 -18.67 1.33
N ILE A 97 16.67 -18.92 1.94
CA ILE A 97 15.36 -18.60 1.38
C ILE A 97 15.07 -17.08 1.47
N SER A 98 15.58 -16.40 2.51
CA SER A 98 15.48 -14.94 2.63
C SER A 98 16.33 -14.21 1.59
N ASP A 99 17.53 -14.73 1.28
CA ASP A 99 18.42 -14.12 0.28
C ASP A 99 17.83 -14.18 -1.13
N GLU A 100 17.22 -15.30 -1.49
CA GLU A 100 16.55 -15.47 -2.78
C GLU A 100 15.35 -14.52 -2.94
N LEU A 101 14.57 -14.31 -1.87
CA LEU A 101 13.46 -13.36 -1.90
C LEU A 101 13.96 -11.93 -2.10
N ILE A 102 14.99 -11.51 -1.36
CA ILE A 102 15.56 -10.16 -1.51
C ILE A 102 16.14 -9.97 -2.91
N ALA A 103 16.84 -10.96 -3.45
CA ALA A 103 17.36 -10.91 -4.82
C ALA A 103 16.23 -10.77 -5.84
N SER A 104 15.12 -11.51 -5.65
CA SER A 104 13.94 -11.45 -6.53
C SER A 104 13.27 -10.07 -6.48
N ILE A 105 13.04 -9.51 -5.29
CA ILE A 105 12.48 -8.16 -5.12
C ILE A 105 13.41 -7.12 -5.76
N THR A 106 14.72 -7.22 -5.52
CA THR A 106 15.73 -6.32 -6.10
C THR A 106 15.66 -6.32 -7.63
N ARG A 107 15.53 -7.50 -8.23
CA ARG A 107 15.39 -7.66 -9.68
C ARG A 107 14.11 -7.00 -10.21
N VAL A 108 12.97 -7.21 -9.55
CA VAL A 108 11.69 -6.61 -9.96
C VAL A 108 11.75 -5.09 -9.89
N VAL A 109 12.32 -4.51 -8.81
CA VAL A 109 12.42 -3.06 -8.70
C VAL A 109 13.38 -2.49 -9.74
N ASN A 110 14.51 -3.14 -10.01
CA ASN A 110 15.43 -2.68 -11.07
C ASN A 110 14.76 -2.69 -12.46
N ILE A 111 13.89 -3.67 -12.76
CA ILE A 111 13.05 -3.65 -13.98
C ILE A 111 12.17 -2.39 -14.03
N PHE A 112 11.58 -1.99 -12.90
CA PHE A 112 10.76 -0.78 -12.83
C PHE A 112 11.59 0.50 -12.99
N LEU A 113 12.76 0.56 -12.36
CA LEU A 113 13.67 1.70 -12.44
C LEU A 113 14.23 1.92 -13.86
N GLU A 114 14.42 0.86 -14.62
CA GLU A 114 14.80 0.93 -16.04
C GLU A 114 13.62 1.32 -16.96
N GLY A 115 12.43 1.58 -16.41
CA GLY A 115 11.23 1.88 -17.18
C GLY A 115 10.65 0.66 -17.94
N ARG A 116 11.05 -0.56 -17.56
CA ARG A 116 10.64 -1.81 -18.23
C ARG A 116 9.45 -2.50 -17.56
N CYS A 117 8.66 -1.76 -16.77
CA CYS A 117 7.42 -2.27 -16.19
C CYS A 117 6.45 -2.69 -17.32
N PRO A 118 5.95 -3.95 -17.34
CA PRO A 118 5.01 -4.38 -18.35
C PRO A 118 3.74 -3.52 -18.33
N HIS A 119 3.36 -2.95 -19.47
CA HIS A 119 2.20 -2.05 -19.58
C HIS A 119 0.90 -2.61 -18.95
N PRO A 120 0.55 -3.91 -19.10
CA PRO A 120 -0.66 -4.47 -18.47
C PRO A 120 -0.61 -4.46 -16.93
N LEU A 121 0.59 -4.50 -16.34
CA LEU A 121 0.78 -4.47 -14.89
C LEU A 121 0.78 -3.06 -14.31
N GLY A 122 1.02 -2.05 -15.15
CA GLY A 122 1.12 -0.65 -14.73
C GLY A 122 -0.07 -0.19 -13.90
N VAL A 123 -1.30 -0.51 -14.32
CA VAL A 123 -2.53 -0.12 -13.60
C VAL A 123 -2.62 -0.75 -12.20
N TYR A 124 -2.07 -1.94 -12.01
CA TYR A 124 -2.08 -2.64 -10.73
C TYR A 124 -0.98 -2.10 -9.82
N ILE A 125 0.23 -1.89 -10.36
CA ILE A 125 1.38 -1.38 -9.60
C ILE A 125 1.17 0.09 -9.20
N SER A 126 0.52 0.89 -10.05
CA SER A 126 0.19 2.28 -9.78
C SER A 126 -1.18 2.46 -9.12
N SER A 127 -1.87 1.36 -8.77
CA SER A 127 -3.14 1.41 -8.05
C SER A 127 -2.92 1.73 -6.58
N ALA A 128 -3.98 2.18 -5.93
CA ALA A 128 -4.03 2.29 -4.49
C ALA A 128 -5.46 2.09 -3.98
N MET A 129 -5.58 1.49 -2.80
CA MET A 129 -6.84 1.37 -2.10
C MET A 129 -7.22 2.71 -1.48
N LEU A 130 -8.34 3.26 -1.95
CA LEU A 130 -8.91 4.49 -1.40
C LEU A 130 -9.87 4.20 -0.24
N THR A 131 -9.63 4.86 0.90
CA THR A 131 -10.51 4.81 2.08
C THR A 131 -10.91 6.23 2.49
N PRO A 132 -12.17 6.65 2.27
CA PRO A 132 -12.66 7.97 2.66
C PRO A 132 -13.09 7.99 4.13
N LEU A 133 -12.22 8.45 5.02
CA LEU A 133 -12.51 8.55 6.46
C LEU A 133 -13.31 9.81 6.78
N VAL A 134 -14.35 9.68 7.61
CA VAL A 134 -15.14 10.82 8.09
C VAL A 134 -14.37 11.55 9.21
N LYS A 135 -14.18 12.86 9.09
CA LYS A 135 -13.59 13.73 10.13
C LYS A 135 -14.63 14.03 11.22
N GLN A 136 -14.20 14.38 12.42
CA GLN A 136 -15.06 14.81 13.54
C GLN A 136 -15.78 16.17 13.33
N GLY A 137 -15.93 16.64 12.09
CA GLY A 137 -16.55 17.92 11.73
C GLY A 137 -17.15 17.90 10.32
N ARG A 138 -17.76 16.78 9.91
CA ARG A 138 -18.40 16.54 8.60
C ARG A 138 -17.49 16.54 7.36
N GLY A 139 -16.21 16.84 7.50
CA GLY A 139 -15.22 16.66 6.43
C GLY A 139 -14.92 15.20 6.09
N ILE A 140 -14.31 14.95 4.93
CA ILE A 140 -13.82 13.63 4.50
C ILE A 140 -12.31 13.76 4.32
N ARG A 141 -11.54 12.75 4.78
CA ARG A 141 -10.11 12.62 4.55
C ARG A 141 -9.88 11.40 3.64
N PRO A 142 -9.53 11.59 2.36
CA PRO A 142 -9.13 10.48 1.51
C PRO A 142 -7.80 9.91 2.02
N ILE A 143 -7.76 8.60 2.24
CA ILE A 143 -6.52 7.85 2.48
C ILE A 143 -6.29 6.98 1.25
N SER A 144 -5.10 7.06 0.68
CA SER A 144 -4.63 6.20 -0.40
C SER A 144 -3.53 5.30 0.16
N VAL A 145 -3.66 3.98 -0.02
CA VAL A 145 -2.64 3.00 0.39
C VAL A 145 -2.25 2.22 -0.84
N GLY A 146 -0.98 2.28 -1.25
CA GLY A 146 -0.44 1.49 -2.36
C GLY A 146 0.10 0.13 -1.89
N THR A 147 0.50 -0.69 -2.85
CA THR A 147 1.24 -1.93 -2.62
C THR A 147 2.59 -1.63 -1.94
N VAL A 148 3.01 -2.56 -1.07
CA VAL A 148 4.27 -2.53 -0.32
C VAL A 148 5.45 -2.87 -1.21
#